data_AF-A0A6L8E2M0-F1
#
_entry.id   AF-A0A6L8E2M0-F1
#
_cell.length_a   1.000
_cell.length_b   1.000
_cell.length_c   1.000
_cell.angle_alpha   90.00
_cell.angle_beta   90.00
_cell.angle_gamma   90.00
#
_symmetry.space_group_name_H-M   'P 1'
#
loop_
_entity.id
_entity.type
_entity.pdbx_description
1 polymer ?
#
loop_
_entity_poly.entity_id
_entity_poly.type
_entity_poly.pdbx_seq_one_letter_code
_entity_poly.pdbx_strand_id
1 'polypeptide(L)'
;MAGRHERRGSPSGFPAGVVFSLVGLLVGCGGDERPSTPAGPTSVVTVPSNRAPLVSQPIPDQTAFLGGDVRLVLREYFSDPDDDTLTFEANSSNTRVATVDVAGSMLVLSATNLGRSDISVTASDPDGSSVTQRFGMTVEAPASAGLHDAFWRQFAFNDHDCRTPAACQEAGYTYKPFEWRELWRLPSPSPNFFLLTTRLDDALVDLLHETIPRAVSELTGVQFTGSIEEGTQDRRSQRGWVVVEGAGGGLQPESRACREVVVEFCGWSYIGREVGCIVLNTAARRACLTPSLVMHEVGHALGFYHTDDPRDVMHPTGLGGQRGRYSRLEQSHGAFAYTQPRGARYQDITLREFGPVPPSGFLPPDAHGGLVVDH
;
A
#
# COMPACT_ATOMS: atom_id res chain seq x y z
N MET A 1 23.46 -12.44 58.11
CA MET A 1 22.90 -11.14 58.53
C MET A 1 21.50 -11.06 57.88
N ALA A 2 20.39 -11.49 58.49
CA ALA A 2 19.62 -10.87 59.60
C ALA A 2 19.56 -9.34 59.45
N GLY A 3 18.44 -8.62 59.37
CA GLY A 3 17.00 -8.90 59.42
C GLY A 3 16.25 -7.54 59.58
N ARG A 4 15.09 -7.40 58.91
CA ARG A 4 13.82 -6.75 59.33
C ARG A 4 13.80 -5.44 60.17
N HIS A 5 13.03 -4.44 59.70
CA HIS A 5 11.86 -3.78 60.36
C HIS A 5 11.46 -2.50 59.58
N GLU A 6 10.29 -2.43 58.90
CA GLU A 6 8.96 -1.99 59.40
C GLU A 6 8.94 -0.64 60.16
N ARG A 7 8.17 0.37 59.71
CA ARG A 7 6.77 0.65 60.12
C ARG A 7 6.23 2.00 59.59
N ARG A 8 4.97 1.93 59.13
CA ARG A 8 3.78 2.79 59.36
C ARG A 8 3.89 4.30 59.06
N GLY A 9 2.97 4.97 58.38
CA GLY A 9 1.57 4.70 58.05
C GLY A 9 0.71 5.87 58.56
N SER A 10 -0.15 6.45 57.73
CA SER A 10 -1.44 7.02 58.17
C SER A 10 -2.33 7.46 57.01
N PRO A 11 -3.66 7.49 57.22
CA PRO A 11 -4.65 7.32 56.17
C PRO A 11 -5.59 8.52 55.98
N SER A 12 -6.38 8.37 54.94
CA SER A 12 -7.64 9.02 54.57
C SER A 12 -8.70 9.14 55.68
N GLY A 13 -9.51 10.19 55.60
CA GLY A 13 -10.98 10.04 55.68
C GLY A 13 -11.76 10.92 56.67
N PHE A 14 -12.81 11.55 56.13
CA PHE A 14 -14.14 11.85 56.74
C PHE A 14 -14.26 13.00 57.77
N PRO A 15 -15.48 13.45 58.17
CA PRO A 15 -16.84 13.19 57.64
C PRO A 15 -17.76 14.44 57.52
N ALA A 16 -18.99 14.18 57.05
CA ALA A 16 -20.19 15.01 57.14
C ALA A 16 -20.89 14.95 58.52
N GLY A 17 -21.67 16.00 58.83
CA GLY A 17 -23.05 15.84 59.32
C GLY A 17 -23.40 16.13 60.80
N VAL A 18 -24.43 16.98 60.95
CA VAL A 18 -25.53 16.97 61.95
C VAL A 18 -25.49 17.96 63.15
N VAL A 19 -26.24 19.06 62.95
CA VAL A 19 -27.28 19.72 63.78
C VAL A 19 -27.26 19.60 65.32
N PHE A 20 -27.27 20.77 65.99
CA PHE A 20 -28.03 21.01 67.22
C PHE A 20 -28.66 22.42 67.19
N SER A 21 -29.89 22.50 67.68
CA SER A 21 -30.75 23.69 67.75
C SER A 21 -30.94 24.08 69.22
N LEU A 22 -30.85 25.37 69.56
CA LEU A 22 -31.85 26.17 70.32
C LEU A 22 -31.25 27.46 70.93
N VAL A 23 -31.86 28.58 70.53
CA VAL A 23 -32.39 29.71 71.34
C VAL A 23 -31.43 30.57 72.19
N GLY A 24 -31.39 31.84 71.81
CA GLY A 24 -31.14 32.99 72.69
C GLY A 24 -31.74 34.26 72.06
N LEU A 25 -32.89 34.70 72.57
CA LEU A 25 -33.52 35.99 72.29
C LEU A 25 -32.55 37.14 72.62
N LEU A 26 -32.52 38.20 71.81
CA LEU A 26 -32.42 39.58 72.30
C LEU A 26 -33.04 40.55 71.27
N VAL A 27 -33.93 41.39 71.78
CA VAL A 27 -34.63 42.48 71.11
C VAL A 27 -33.71 43.70 71.01
N GLY A 28 -33.74 44.44 69.90
CA GLY A 28 -33.12 45.76 69.79
C GLY A 28 -33.46 46.46 68.47
N CYS A 29 -34.14 47.61 68.56
CA CYS A 29 -34.62 48.45 67.45
C CYS A 29 -33.51 49.25 66.77
N GLY A 30 -33.72 49.61 65.49
CA GLY A 30 -32.99 50.69 64.82
C GLY A 30 -33.15 50.65 63.31
N GLY A 31 -34.03 51.49 62.76
CA GLY A 31 -34.18 51.68 61.32
C GLY A 31 -33.08 52.55 60.72
N ASP A 32 -32.73 52.27 59.47
CA ASP A 32 -32.10 53.26 58.59
C ASP A 32 -32.46 52.90 57.14
N GLU A 33 -33.30 53.73 56.51
CA GLU A 33 -33.69 53.63 55.12
C GLU A 33 -32.50 53.98 54.22
N ARG A 34 -31.97 52.99 53.48
CA ARG A 34 -31.14 53.26 52.29
C ARG A 34 -31.98 53.13 51.03
N PRO A 35 -31.88 54.06 50.06
CA PRO A 35 -32.68 54.02 48.85
C PRO A 35 -32.21 52.86 47.96
N SER A 36 -33.15 52.03 47.53
CA SER A 36 -32.92 50.97 46.54
C SER A 36 -32.62 51.59 45.18
N THR A 37 -31.39 51.43 44.70
CA THR A 37 -31.01 51.69 43.31
C THR A 37 -31.85 50.79 42.39
N PRO A 38 -32.50 51.31 41.32
CA PRO A 38 -33.20 50.44 40.39
C PRO A 38 -32.15 49.60 39.66
N ALA A 39 -32.28 48.27 39.71
CA ALA A 39 -31.52 47.39 38.84
C ALA A 39 -31.84 47.76 37.39
N GLY A 40 -30.83 48.18 36.63
CA GLY A 40 -30.97 48.40 35.20
C GLY A 40 -31.45 47.12 34.51
N PRO A 41 -32.17 47.21 33.38
CA PRO A 41 -32.70 46.04 32.70
C PRO A 41 -31.55 45.11 32.35
N THR A 42 -31.61 43.88 32.86
CA THR A 42 -30.72 42.80 32.48
C THR A 42 -30.91 42.56 30.98
N SER A 43 -29.96 43.03 30.15
CA SER A 43 -29.92 42.66 28.74
C SER A 43 -29.69 41.16 28.67
N VAL A 44 -30.76 40.42 28.44
CA VAL A 44 -30.68 39.01 28.05
C VAL A 44 -30.02 38.98 26.69
N VAL A 45 -28.72 38.68 26.66
CA VAL A 45 -28.02 38.36 25.42
C VAL A 45 -28.54 36.99 24.99
N THR A 46 -29.56 36.97 24.14
CA THR A 46 -29.97 35.77 23.42
C THR A 46 -28.86 35.44 22.41
N VAL A 47 -28.01 34.47 22.76
CA VAL A 47 -27.10 33.84 21.80
C VAL A 47 -27.97 33.23 20.69
N PRO A 48 -27.69 33.51 19.41
CA PRO A 48 -28.43 32.86 18.33
C PRO A 48 -28.31 31.34 18.46
N SER A 49 -29.40 30.62 18.18
CA SER A 49 -29.37 29.16 18.15
C SER A 49 -28.48 28.70 16.99
N ASN A 50 -27.53 27.82 17.28
CA ASN A 50 -26.66 27.21 16.27
C ASN A 50 -27.48 26.59 15.11
N ARG A 51 -27.05 26.81 13.87
CA ARG A 51 -27.64 26.25 12.66
C ARG A 51 -26.71 25.19 12.10
N ALA A 52 -27.24 24.00 11.89
CA ALA A 52 -26.47 22.88 11.38
C ALA A 52 -25.77 23.18 10.03
N PRO A 53 -24.63 22.52 9.76
CA PRO A 53 -23.91 22.65 8.50
C PRO A 53 -24.78 22.27 7.29
N LEU A 54 -24.49 22.88 6.15
CA LEU A 54 -25.21 22.70 4.90
C LEU A 54 -24.33 22.13 3.80
N VAL A 55 -24.96 21.43 2.86
CA VAL A 55 -24.35 21.08 1.57
C VAL A 55 -24.39 22.31 0.68
N SER A 56 -23.22 22.88 0.39
CA SER A 56 -23.08 24.00 -0.54
C SER A 56 -23.29 23.55 -1.99
N GLN A 57 -22.73 22.39 -2.33
CA GLN A 57 -22.86 21.77 -3.65
C GLN A 57 -22.60 20.25 -3.56
N PRO A 58 -23.15 19.45 -4.49
CA PRO A 58 -22.86 18.03 -4.55
C PRO A 58 -21.37 17.79 -4.89
N ILE A 59 -20.74 16.85 -4.19
CA ILE A 59 -19.47 16.24 -4.58
C ILE A 59 -19.76 15.37 -5.81
N PRO A 60 -19.10 15.61 -6.95
CA PRO A 60 -19.29 14.78 -8.12
C PRO A 60 -18.74 13.37 -7.87
N ASP A 61 -19.31 12.38 -8.55
CA ASP A 61 -18.72 11.04 -8.61
C ASP A 61 -17.27 11.13 -9.10
N GLN A 62 -16.41 10.33 -8.49
CA GLN A 62 -14.98 10.27 -8.78
C GLN A 62 -14.66 9.01 -9.56
N THR A 63 -13.69 9.14 -10.46
CA THR A 63 -13.10 8.01 -11.16
C THR A 63 -11.59 8.05 -11.01
N ALA A 64 -10.99 6.91 -10.69
CA ALA A 64 -9.55 6.74 -10.74
C ALA A 64 -9.19 5.40 -11.35
N PHE A 65 -7.95 5.31 -11.81
CA PHE A 65 -7.38 4.02 -12.16
C PHE A 65 -6.88 3.30 -10.92
N LEU A 66 -6.91 1.97 -10.96
CA LEU A 66 -6.33 1.12 -9.92
C LEU A 66 -4.91 1.56 -9.53
N GLY A 67 -4.65 1.72 -8.23
CA GLY A 67 -3.39 2.25 -7.67
C GLY A 67 -3.29 3.79 -7.67
N GLY A 68 -4.26 4.50 -8.25
CA GLY A 68 -4.31 5.96 -8.24
C GLY A 68 -4.97 6.55 -6.99
N ASP A 69 -4.63 7.81 -6.70
CA ASP A 69 -5.29 8.60 -5.66
C ASP A 69 -6.15 9.73 -6.26
N VAL A 70 -7.23 10.08 -5.56
CA VAL A 70 -8.05 11.28 -5.79
C VAL A 70 -7.98 12.16 -4.54
N ARG A 71 -7.87 13.48 -4.74
CA ARG A 71 -7.83 14.45 -3.63
C ARG A 71 -8.93 15.48 -3.78
N LEU A 72 -9.71 15.67 -2.73
CA LEU A 72 -10.82 16.60 -2.68
C LEU A 72 -10.69 17.54 -1.48
N VAL A 73 -11.02 18.81 -1.70
CA VAL A 73 -11.03 19.84 -0.66
C VAL A 73 -12.47 20.00 -0.15
N LEU A 74 -12.76 19.42 1.01
CA LEU A 74 -14.14 19.27 1.50
C LEU A 74 -14.85 20.60 1.80
N ARG A 75 -14.10 21.64 2.19
CA ARG A 75 -14.65 22.99 2.41
C ARG A 75 -15.29 23.63 1.17
N GLU A 76 -15.09 23.06 -0.03
CA GLU A 76 -15.75 23.52 -1.25
C GLU A 76 -17.17 22.97 -1.41
N TYR A 77 -17.55 21.96 -0.62
CA TYR A 77 -18.81 21.23 -0.74
C TYR A 77 -19.74 21.39 0.47
N PHE A 78 -19.21 21.87 1.59
CA PHE A 78 -19.94 22.13 2.82
C PHE A 78 -19.75 23.59 3.24
N SER A 79 -20.76 24.15 3.91
CA SER A 79 -20.69 25.47 4.53
C SER A 79 -21.44 25.46 5.85
N ASP A 80 -21.10 26.40 6.72
CA ASP A 80 -21.82 26.62 7.95
C ASP A 80 -22.50 28.01 7.92
N PRO A 81 -23.82 28.11 8.20
CA PRO A 81 -24.50 29.41 8.19
C PRO A 81 -24.00 30.39 9.26
N ASP A 82 -23.39 29.89 10.33
CA ASP A 82 -22.84 30.65 11.45
C ASP A 82 -21.31 30.86 11.32
N ASP A 83 -20.72 30.42 10.19
CA ASP A 83 -19.29 30.50 9.86
C ASP A 83 -18.40 29.70 10.83
N ASP A 84 -18.98 28.65 11.44
CA ASP A 84 -18.27 27.74 12.32
C ASP A 84 -17.26 26.87 11.56
N THR A 85 -16.14 26.56 12.22
CA THR A 85 -15.12 25.69 11.65
C THR A 85 -15.59 24.24 11.66
N LEU A 86 -15.80 23.68 10.46
CA LEU A 86 -16.27 22.31 10.29
C LEU A 86 -15.15 21.28 10.46
N THR A 87 -15.51 20.16 11.09
CA THR A 87 -14.71 18.93 11.15
C THR A 87 -15.27 17.90 10.17
N PHE A 88 -14.40 17.07 9.60
CA PHE A 88 -14.79 16.13 8.55
C PHE A 88 -14.41 14.69 8.88
N GLU A 89 -15.31 13.78 8.56
CA GLU A 89 -15.09 12.34 8.58
C GLU A 89 -15.55 11.73 7.26
N ALA A 90 -14.87 10.67 6.81
CA ALA A 90 -15.24 9.95 5.60
C ALA A 90 -15.23 8.43 5.82
N ASN A 91 -16.07 7.72 5.08
CA ASN A 91 -16.14 6.26 5.08
C ASN A 91 -16.39 5.74 3.65
N SER A 92 -15.84 4.57 3.34
CA SER A 92 -16.05 3.84 2.08
C SER A 92 -16.89 2.60 2.32
N SER A 93 -17.95 2.41 1.54
CA SER A 93 -18.80 1.22 1.64
C SER A 93 -18.06 -0.08 1.31
N ASN A 94 -16.97 0.01 0.56
CA ASN A 94 -16.09 -1.10 0.23
C ASN A 94 -14.61 -0.68 0.26
N THR A 95 -13.97 -0.83 1.42
CA THR A 95 -12.55 -0.53 1.62
C THR A 95 -11.60 -1.44 0.83
N ARG A 96 -12.09 -2.52 0.23
CA ARG A 96 -11.29 -3.31 -0.72
C ARG A 96 -11.19 -2.63 -2.07
N VAL A 97 -12.17 -1.81 -2.46
CA VAL A 97 -12.20 -1.07 -3.74
C VAL A 97 -11.53 0.29 -3.59
N ALA A 98 -11.90 1.05 -2.56
CA ALA A 98 -11.29 2.33 -2.29
C ALA A 98 -11.20 2.59 -0.78
N THR A 99 -10.04 3.04 -0.31
CA THR A 99 -9.84 3.51 1.07
C THR A 99 -9.95 5.04 1.13
N VAL A 100 -10.18 5.56 2.34
CA VAL A 100 -10.33 7.00 2.59
C VAL A 100 -9.42 7.42 3.73
N ASP A 101 -8.86 8.61 3.61
CA ASP A 101 -8.12 9.30 4.67
C ASP A 101 -8.48 10.79 4.68
N VAL A 102 -8.64 11.37 5.88
CA VAL A 102 -9.03 12.78 6.03
C VAL A 102 -8.05 13.49 6.95
N ALA A 103 -7.40 14.52 6.41
CA ALA A 103 -6.50 15.40 7.15
C ALA A 103 -7.00 16.85 7.06
N GLY A 104 -7.59 17.35 8.14
CA GLY A 104 -8.26 18.65 8.15
C GLY A 104 -9.42 18.67 7.15
N SER A 105 -9.33 19.52 6.12
CA SER A 105 -10.33 19.57 5.05
C SER A 105 -9.96 18.78 3.79
N MET A 106 -8.82 18.07 3.80
CA MET A 106 -8.35 17.30 2.64
C MET A 106 -8.80 15.85 2.77
N LEU A 107 -9.62 15.39 1.83
CA LEU A 107 -9.96 13.99 1.65
C LEU A 107 -9.03 13.38 0.60
N VAL A 108 -8.39 12.26 0.94
CA VAL A 108 -7.63 11.42 0.02
C VAL A 108 -8.37 10.09 -0.15
N LEU A 109 -8.69 9.75 -1.39
CA LEU A 109 -9.23 8.44 -1.77
C LEU A 109 -8.14 7.65 -2.47
N SER A 110 -7.83 6.44 -2.01
CA SER A 110 -6.86 5.55 -2.69
C SER A 110 -7.59 4.39 -3.35
N ALA A 111 -7.37 4.20 -4.65
CA ALA A 111 -7.99 3.16 -5.44
C ALA A 111 -7.27 1.82 -5.26
N THR A 112 -7.83 0.92 -4.46
CA THR A 112 -7.18 -0.34 -4.06
C THR A 112 -7.61 -1.55 -4.87
N ASN A 113 -8.81 -1.55 -5.46
CA ASN A 113 -9.27 -2.62 -6.35
C ASN A 113 -10.31 -2.10 -7.34
N LEU A 114 -10.46 -2.77 -8.49
CA LEU A 114 -11.46 -2.45 -9.49
C LEU A 114 -12.88 -2.56 -8.94
N GLY A 115 -13.77 -1.70 -9.42
CA GLY A 115 -15.18 -1.71 -9.06
C GLY A 115 -15.66 -0.37 -8.56
N ARG A 116 -16.81 -0.35 -7.88
CA ARG A 116 -17.41 0.87 -7.35
C ARG A 116 -17.55 0.78 -5.83
N SER A 117 -17.24 1.88 -5.15
CA SER A 117 -17.53 2.09 -3.73
C SER A 117 -18.34 3.37 -3.57
N ASP A 118 -19.23 3.41 -2.59
CA ASP A 118 -19.92 4.64 -2.21
C ASP A 118 -19.14 5.27 -1.06
N ILE A 119 -18.76 6.54 -1.23
CA ILE A 119 -18.07 7.31 -0.21
C ILE A 119 -19.09 8.18 0.51
N SER A 120 -19.14 8.11 1.84
CA SER A 120 -19.92 9.02 2.67
C SER A 120 -18.99 9.99 3.39
N VAL A 121 -19.27 11.28 3.30
CA VAL A 121 -18.55 12.34 4.01
C VAL A 121 -19.51 13.06 4.94
N THR A 122 -19.15 13.17 6.22
CA THR A 122 -19.89 13.90 7.24
C THR A 122 -19.12 15.15 7.63
N ALA A 123 -19.79 16.30 7.58
CA ALA A 123 -19.29 17.56 8.12
C ALA A 123 -20.02 17.86 9.42
N SER A 124 -19.29 18.18 10.49
CA SER A 124 -19.84 18.47 11.81
C SER A 124 -19.34 19.81 12.35
N ASP A 125 -20.24 20.59 12.94
CA ASP A 125 -19.91 21.81 13.67
C ASP A 125 -19.40 21.49 15.10
N PRO A 126 -18.83 22.49 15.83
CA PRO A 126 -18.37 22.31 17.20
C PRO A 126 -19.48 22.00 18.22
N ASP A 127 -20.73 22.33 17.90
CA ASP A 127 -21.90 22.12 18.75
C ASP A 127 -22.56 20.74 18.55
N GLY A 128 -22.02 19.94 17.62
CA GLY A 128 -22.40 18.55 17.36
C GLY A 128 -23.50 18.35 16.32
N SER A 129 -23.93 19.39 15.60
CA SER A 129 -24.80 19.19 14.45
C SER A 129 -23.98 18.79 13.22
N SER A 130 -24.58 18.01 12.33
CA SER A 130 -23.85 17.44 11.20
C SER A 130 -24.72 17.24 9.97
N VAL A 131 -24.07 17.23 8.80
CA VAL A 131 -24.67 16.86 7.52
C VAL A 131 -23.78 15.84 6.80
N THR A 132 -24.41 14.86 6.15
CA THR A 132 -23.70 13.82 5.39
C THR A 132 -24.06 13.89 3.92
N GLN A 133 -23.06 13.78 3.07
CA GLN A 133 -23.22 13.61 1.62
C GLN A 133 -22.59 12.30 1.16
N ARG A 134 -23.10 11.73 0.06
CA ARG A 134 -22.56 10.53 -0.58
C ARG A 134 -22.26 10.79 -2.05
N PHE A 135 -21.18 10.19 -2.54
CA PHE A 135 -20.82 10.17 -3.95
C PHE A 135 -20.17 8.82 -4.30
N GLY A 136 -20.24 8.44 -5.58
CA GLY A 136 -19.62 7.22 -6.08
C GLY A 136 -18.12 7.40 -6.34
N MET A 137 -17.32 6.42 -5.96
CA MET A 137 -15.94 6.25 -6.39
C MET A 137 -15.87 5.02 -7.30
N THR A 138 -15.59 5.23 -8.58
CA THR A 138 -15.37 4.15 -9.55
C THR A 138 -13.88 3.97 -9.77
N VAL A 139 -13.38 2.76 -9.50
CA VAL A 139 -12.02 2.35 -9.82
C VAL A 139 -12.05 1.55 -11.10
N GLU A 140 -11.47 2.13 -12.14
CA GLU A 140 -11.37 1.55 -13.46
C GLU A 140 -9.96 0.99 -13.68
N ALA A 141 -9.84 0.08 -14.65
CA ALA A 141 -8.54 -0.19 -15.23
C ALA A 141 -8.14 1.02 -16.08
N PRO A 142 -6.85 1.38 -16.18
CA PRO A 142 -6.41 2.35 -17.18
C PRO A 142 -6.99 1.97 -18.53
N ALA A 143 -7.67 2.93 -19.16
CA ALA A 143 -8.12 2.76 -20.54
C ALA A 143 -6.90 2.34 -21.35
N SER A 144 -7.03 1.28 -22.13
CA SER A 144 -6.04 0.77 -23.07
C SER A 144 -5.89 1.72 -24.27
N ALA A 145 -5.70 3.01 -24.01
CA ALA A 145 -5.34 4.01 -25.00
C ALA A 145 -3.91 3.70 -25.48
N GLY A 146 -3.84 2.76 -26.41
CA GLY A 146 -2.61 2.08 -26.80
C GLY A 146 -2.39 0.85 -25.93
N LEU A 147 -2.96 -0.29 -26.35
CA LEU A 147 -2.48 -1.60 -25.90
C LEU A 147 -0.98 -1.68 -26.24
N HIS A 148 -0.12 -1.37 -25.28
CA HIS A 148 1.26 -1.84 -25.29
C HIS A 148 1.18 -3.34 -25.04
N ASP A 149 1.12 -4.08 -26.15
CA ASP A 149 0.76 -5.49 -26.21
C ASP A 149 1.65 -6.42 -25.36
N ALA A 150 2.77 -5.99 -24.76
CA ALA A 150 3.68 -6.87 -24.02
C ALA A 150 3.44 -7.04 -22.51
N PHE A 151 2.84 -6.08 -21.81
CA PHE A 151 2.84 -6.17 -20.33
C PHE A 151 2.03 -7.37 -19.79
N TRP A 152 0.91 -7.71 -20.45
CA TRP A 152 0.09 -8.87 -20.07
C TRP A 152 0.62 -10.21 -20.59
N ARG A 153 1.59 -10.21 -21.53
CA ARG A 153 2.16 -11.44 -22.12
C ARG A 153 3.12 -12.18 -21.20
N GLN A 154 3.25 -11.67 -19.99
CA GLN A 154 4.44 -11.68 -19.20
C GLN A 154 4.17 -11.78 -17.71
N PHE A 155 2.89 -11.82 -17.33
CA PHE A 155 2.53 -12.65 -16.20
C PHE A 155 2.95 -14.06 -16.57
N ALA A 156 3.96 -14.58 -15.90
CA ALA A 156 4.46 -15.92 -16.15
C ALA A 156 3.30 -16.89 -15.94
N PHE A 157 2.63 -17.30 -17.02
CA PHE A 157 1.83 -18.49 -16.94
C PHE A 157 2.81 -19.67 -16.89
N ASN A 158 2.51 -20.69 -16.09
CA ASN A 158 3.40 -21.78 -15.68
C ASN A 158 3.78 -22.76 -16.80
N ASP A 159 4.38 -22.31 -17.89
CA ASP A 159 5.15 -23.15 -18.81
C ASP A 159 6.00 -22.24 -19.70
N HIS A 160 7.34 -22.34 -19.65
CA HIS A 160 8.11 -23.30 -20.48
C HIS A 160 7.90 -23.17 -22.01
N ASP A 161 7.21 -22.13 -22.49
CA ASP A 161 6.72 -22.11 -23.87
C ASP A 161 7.63 -21.39 -24.88
N CYS A 162 8.46 -22.23 -25.46
CA CYS A 162 8.60 -22.41 -26.89
C CYS A 162 7.32 -22.14 -27.74
N ARG A 163 7.51 -21.50 -28.90
CA ARG A 163 6.44 -20.91 -29.74
C ARG A 163 5.55 -21.90 -30.49
N THR A 164 6.00 -23.15 -30.60
CA THR A 164 5.36 -24.20 -31.39
C THR A 164 5.54 -25.55 -30.71
N PRO A 165 4.66 -26.53 -30.99
CA PRO A 165 4.85 -27.90 -30.54
C PRO A 165 6.24 -28.46 -30.86
N ALA A 166 6.80 -28.11 -32.03
CA ALA A 166 8.12 -28.55 -32.47
C ALA A 166 9.25 -27.96 -31.60
N ALA A 167 9.20 -26.66 -31.31
CA ALA A 167 10.20 -26.02 -30.44
C ALA A 167 10.14 -26.56 -29.01
N CYS A 168 8.96 -26.97 -28.53
CA CYS A 168 8.82 -27.61 -27.22
C CYS A 168 9.34 -29.04 -27.20
N GLN A 169 9.08 -29.79 -28.26
CA GLN A 169 9.64 -31.12 -28.40
C GLN A 169 11.18 -31.11 -28.47
N GLU A 170 11.77 -30.13 -29.17
CA GLU A 170 13.22 -29.96 -29.28
C GLU A 170 13.87 -29.60 -27.93
N ALA A 171 13.18 -28.78 -27.13
CA ALA A 171 13.66 -28.35 -25.83
C ALA A 171 13.26 -29.30 -24.67
N GLY A 172 12.51 -30.37 -24.94
CA GLY A 172 12.09 -31.37 -23.94
C GLY A 172 10.88 -30.96 -23.08
N TYR A 173 10.10 -29.97 -23.52
CA TYR A 173 8.93 -29.44 -22.82
C TYR A 173 7.61 -29.87 -23.46
N THR A 174 6.53 -29.79 -22.67
CA THR A 174 5.17 -30.08 -23.15
C THR A 174 4.52 -28.79 -23.62
N TYR A 175 4.17 -28.70 -24.91
CA TYR A 175 3.46 -27.55 -25.45
C TYR A 175 2.06 -27.40 -24.83
N LYS A 176 1.74 -26.22 -24.28
CA LYS A 176 0.39 -25.88 -23.81
C LYS A 176 -0.21 -24.74 -24.65
N PRO A 177 -1.40 -24.93 -25.26
CA PRO A 177 -2.07 -23.83 -25.93
C PRO A 177 -2.39 -22.71 -24.93
N PHE A 178 -2.40 -21.47 -25.42
CA PHE A 178 -2.43 -20.25 -24.60
C PHE A 178 -3.58 -20.24 -23.58
N GLU A 179 -4.77 -20.70 -23.98
CA GLU A 179 -5.97 -20.77 -23.15
C GLU A 179 -5.89 -21.75 -21.96
N TRP A 180 -4.95 -22.70 -22.00
CA TRP A 180 -4.71 -23.68 -20.93
C TRP A 180 -3.54 -23.30 -20.03
N ARG A 181 -2.89 -22.15 -20.28
CA ARG A 181 -1.81 -21.66 -19.45
C ARG A 181 -2.37 -21.15 -18.12
N GLU A 182 -1.65 -21.42 -17.03
CA GLU A 182 -2.07 -21.15 -15.65
C GLU A 182 -1.24 -20.04 -15.03
N LEU A 183 -1.86 -19.04 -14.39
CA LEU A 183 -1.14 -17.94 -13.75
C LEU A 183 -0.16 -18.47 -12.69
N TRP A 184 1.13 -18.26 -12.92
CA TRP A 184 2.20 -18.56 -11.96
C TRP A 184 2.59 -17.29 -11.22
N ARG A 185 2.54 -17.36 -9.90
CA ARG A 185 3.14 -16.40 -8.99
C ARG A 185 3.66 -17.15 -7.77
N LEU A 186 4.55 -16.50 -7.01
CA LEU A 186 5.00 -17.02 -5.72
C LEU A 186 3.81 -17.53 -4.89
N PRO A 187 3.92 -18.70 -4.24
CA PRO A 187 2.84 -19.23 -3.41
C PRO A 187 2.45 -18.20 -2.35
N SER A 188 1.14 -17.99 -2.15
CA SER A 188 0.64 -17.56 -0.84
C SER A 188 1.09 -18.59 0.22
N PRO A 189 1.54 -18.16 1.41
CA PRO A 189 1.46 -16.80 1.95
C PRO A 189 2.55 -15.86 1.41
N SER A 190 2.33 -14.54 1.55
CA SER A 190 3.15 -13.38 1.15
C SER A 190 4.56 -13.68 0.60
N PRO A 191 4.99 -13.04 -0.51
CA PRO A 191 6.39 -13.10 -0.92
C PRO A 191 7.27 -12.61 0.25
N ASN A 192 8.22 -13.45 0.66
CA ASN A 192 9.19 -13.13 1.71
C ASN A 192 10.60 -13.19 1.13
N PHE A 193 11.49 -12.37 1.68
CA PHE A 193 12.83 -12.16 1.14
C PHE A 193 13.88 -12.48 2.20
N PHE A 194 14.86 -13.28 1.82
CA PHE A 194 15.98 -13.62 2.69
C PHE A 194 17.26 -13.00 2.14
N LEU A 195 17.86 -12.07 2.89
CA LEU A 195 19.11 -11.43 2.49
C LEU A 195 20.29 -12.26 2.99
N LEU A 196 21.08 -12.80 2.06
CA LEU A 196 22.33 -13.49 2.39
C LEU A 196 23.44 -12.47 2.63
N THR A 197 23.52 -12.00 3.87
CA THR A 197 24.41 -10.90 4.30
C THR A 197 25.89 -11.19 4.14
N THR A 198 26.32 -12.45 4.02
CA THR A 198 27.72 -12.78 3.67
C THR A 198 28.13 -12.30 2.28
N ARG A 199 27.15 -11.94 1.44
CA ARG A 199 27.33 -11.53 0.05
C ARG A 199 26.86 -10.11 -0.26
N LEU A 200 26.45 -9.35 0.75
CA LEU A 200 25.91 -8.00 0.62
C LEU A 200 26.63 -7.08 1.61
N ASP A 201 26.97 -5.86 1.21
CA ASP A 201 27.48 -4.84 2.15
C ASP A 201 26.32 -4.13 2.86
N ASP A 202 26.63 -3.46 3.98
CA ASP A 202 25.61 -2.81 4.84
C ASP A 202 24.77 -1.79 4.07
N ALA A 203 25.38 -1.03 3.14
CA ALA A 203 24.68 -0.03 2.35
C ALA A 203 23.68 -0.66 1.37
N LEU A 204 24.02 -1.81 0.78
CA LEU A 204 23.12 -2.57 -0.08
C LEU A 204 22.01 -3.23 0.73
N VAL A 205 22.30 -3.74 1.93
CA VAL A 205 21.29 -4.26 2.86
C VAL A 205 20.27 -3.18 3.21
N ASP A 206 20.71 -1.96 3.56
CA ASP A 206 19.84 -0.82 3.83
C ASP A 206 18.95 -0.47 2.63
N LEU A 207 19.53 -0.43 1.42
CA LEU A 207 18.79 -0.19 0.18
C LEU A 207 17.69 -1.24 -0.06
N LEU A 208 17.99 -2.51 0.22
CA LEU A 208 17.07 -3.62 0.05
C LEU A 208 15.91 -3.55 1.05
N HIS A 209 16.18 -3.22 2.31
CA HIS A 209 15.16 -2.99 3.33
C HIS A 209 14.21 -1.85 2.99
N GLU A 210 14.71 -0.77 2.39
CA GLU A 210 13.87 0.33 1.95
C GLU A 210 13.03 -0.04 0.72
N THR A 211 13.65 -0.74 -0.24
CA THR A 211 13.10 -0.85 -1.59
C THR A 211 12.18 -2.05 -1.78
N ILE A 212 12.51 -3.23 -1.22
CA ILE A 212 11.72 -4.45 -1.41
C ILE A 212 10.28 -4.28 -0.93
N PRO A 213 9.99 -3.77 0.29
CA PRO A 213 8.62 -3.66 0.77
C PRO A 213 7.80 -2.68 -0.08
N ARG A 214 8.43 -1.58 -0.52
CA ARG A 214 7.82 -0.61 -1.45
C ARG A 214 7.49 -1.27 -2.78
N ALA A 215 8.44 -2.00 -3.36
CA ALA A 215 8.27 -2.68 -4.65
C ALA A 215 7.10 -3.68 -4.62
N VAL A 216 7.06 -4.52 -3.58
CA VAL A 216 5.98 -5.50 -3.39
C VAL A 216 4.64 -4.79 -3.21
N SER A 217 4.58 -3.76 -2.38
CA SER A 217 3.36 -3.01 -2.12
C SER A 217 2.82 -2.32 -3.37
N GLU A 218 3.67 -1.60 -4.11
CA GLU A 218 3.29 -0.88 -5.34
C GLU A 218 2.81 -1.84 -6.43
N LEU A 219 3.50 -2.96 -6.63
CA LEU A 219 3.19 -3.88 -7.72
C LEU A 219 2.04 -4.85 -7.41
N THR A 220 1.78 -5.14 -6.13
CA THR A 220 0.67 -6.03 -5.72
C THR A 220 -0.59 -5.29 -5.27
N GLY A 221 -0.57 -3.95 -5.24
CA GLY A 221 -1.70 -3.14 -4.79
C GLY A 221 -1.95 -3.25 -3.29
N VAL A 222 -0.90 -3.13 -2.48
CA VAL A 222 -0.88 -3.12 -1.00
C VAL A 222 -1.35 -4.41 -0.29
N GLN A 223 -1.60 -5.50 -1.02
CA GLN A 223 -2.00 -6.78 -0.41
C GLN A 223 -0.87 -7.47 0.36
N PHE A 224 0.38 -7.25 -0.06
CA PHE A 224 1.55 -7.91 0.50
C PHE A 224 2.62 -6.90 0.89
N THR A 225 3.36 -7.21 1.96
CA THR A 225 4.36 -6.30 2.53
C THR A 225 5.79 -6.64 2.13
N GLY A 226 6.07 -7.86 1.64
CA GLY A 226 7.43 -8.24 1.25
C GLY A 226 8.37 -8.38 2.45
N SER A 227 8.00 -9.20 3.44
CA SER A 227 8.79 -9.30 4.69
C SER A 227 10.24 -9.73 4.42
N ILE A 228 11.17 -9.21 5.22
CA ILE A 228 12.60 -9.43 5.06
C ILE A 228 13.16 -10.10 6.30
N GLU A 229 13.96 -11.15 6.08
CA GLU A 229 14.83 -11.75 7.07
C GLU A 229 16.28 -11.71 6.58
N GLU A 230 17.22 -11.63 7.51
CA GLU A 230 18.65 -11.62 7.22
C GLU A 230 19.33 -12.84 7.84
N GLY A 231 20.42 -13.28 7.23
CA GLY A 231 21.30 -14.25 7.86
C GLY A 231 22.57 -14.51 7.07
N THR A 232 23.47 -15.27 7.68
CA THR A 232 24.77 -15.64 7.09
C THR A 232 24.78 -17.05 6.49
N GLN A 233 23.67 -17.78 6.61
CA GLN A 233 23.52 -19.13 6.08
C GLN A 233 22.34 -19.15 5.13
N ASP A 234 22.53 -19.74 3.94
CA ASP A 234 21.47 -19.95 2.96
C ASP A 234 20.25 -20.60 3.63
N ARG A 235 19.09 -19.99 3.43
CA ARG A 235 17.79 -20.50 3.86
C ARG A 235 17.34 -21.64 2.94
N ARG A 236 18.07 -22.77 2.98
CA ARG A 236 17.80 -24.07 2.32
C ARG A 236 16.57 -24.08 1.39
N SER A 237 16.64 -23.41 0.23
CA SER A 237 15.60 -23.39 -0.80
C SER A 237 14.15 -23.47 -0.27
N GLN A 238 13.81 -22.67 0.74
CA GLN A 238 12.48 -22.76 1.36
C GLN A 238 11.43 -22.21 0.38
N ARG A 239 10.35 -22.98 0.15
CA ARG A 239 9.23 -22.52 -0.67
C ARG A 239 8.63 -21.24 -0.09
N GLY A 240 8.28 -20.29 -0.96
CA GLY A 240 7.71 -18.99 -0.58
C GLY A 240 8.75 -17.96 -0.13
N TRP A 241 10.03 -18.25 -0.32
CA TRP A 241 11.14 -17.33 -0.07
C TRP A 241 11.89 -17.02 -1.36
N VAL A 242 12.24 -15.73 -1.50
CA VAL A 242 13.17 -15.22 -2.50
C VAL A 242 14.49 -14.96 -1.81
N VAL A 243 15.54 -15.70 -2.18
CA VAL A 243 16.89 -15.43 -1.68
C VAL A 243 17.47 -14.27 -2.45
N VAL A 244 18.00 -13.27 -1.75
CA VAL A 244 18.73 -12.14 -2.33
C VAL A 244 20.19 -12.26 -1.93
N GLU A 245 21.08 -12.31 -2.92
CA GLU A 245 22.52 -12.38 -2.67
C GLU A 245 23.33 -11.58 -3.69
N GLY A 246 24.56 -11.23 -3.31
CA GLY A 246 25.51 -10.59 -4.22
C GLY A 246 26.45 -11.59 -4.88
N ALA A 247 26.70 -11.40 -6.15
CA ALA A 247 27.74 -12.10 -6.90
C ALA A 247 28.32 -11.18 -7.99
N GLY A 248 29.40 -11.56 -8.66
CA GLY A 248 30.11 -10.70 -9.62
C GLY A 248 31.63 -10.72 -9.46
N GLY A 249 32.36 -10.21 -10.45
CA GLY A 249 33.83 -10.15 -10.40
C GLY A 249 34.50 -11.53 -10.35
N GLY A 250 33.84 -12.57 -10.89
CA GLY A 250 34.27 -13.97 -10.83
C GLY A 250 33.72 -14.76 -9.63
N LEU A 251 33.01 -14.11 -8.70
CA LEU A 251 32.28 -14.79 -7.63
C LEU A 251 30.98 -15.38 -8.15
N GLN A 252 30.76 -16.67 -7.88
CA GLN A 252 29.50 -17.37 -8.15
C GLN A 252 28.54 -17.22 -6.95
N PRO A 253 27.22 -17.32 -7.19
CA PRO A 253 26.22 -17.38 -6.11
C PRO A 253 26.48 -18.55 -5.14
N GLU A 254 26.29 -18.31 -3.85
CA GLU A 254 26.42 -19.32 -2.79
C GLU A 254 25.13 -20.11 -2.57
N SER A 255 23.97 -19.45 -2.68
CA SER A 255 22.72 -20.11 -2.36
C SER A 255 22.39 -21.18 -3.40
N ARG A 256 21.78 -22.26 -2.93
CA ARG A 256 21.29 -23.30 -3.85
C ARG A 256 20.17 -22.76 -4.75
N ALA A 257 19.43 -21.76 -4.27
CA ALA A 257 18.37 -21.11 -5.04
C ALA A 257 18.92 -20.38 -6.28
N CYS A 258 20.15 -19.87 -6.22
CA CYS A 258 20.77 -19.03 -7.26
C CYS A 258 21.90 -19.70 -8.04
N ARG A 259 22.15 -21.00 -7.86
CA ARG A 259 23.39 -21.68 -8.26
C ARG A 259 23.68 -21.77 -9.76
N GLU A 260 22.76 -21.34 -10.61
CA GLU A 260 22.83 -21.36 -12.08
C GLU A 260 22.82 -19.95 -12.70
N VAL A 261 22.93 -18.90 -11.88
CA VAL A 261 22.88 -17.51 -12.35
C VAL A 261 24.26 -17.02 -12.79
N VAL A 262 24.41 -16.62 -14.06
CA VAL A 262 25.59 -15.91 -14.56
C VAL A 262 25.35 -14.40 -14.48
N VAL A 263 26.15 -13.71 -13.67
CA VAL A 263 25.96 -12.28 -13.37
C VAL A 263 26.72 -11.40 -14.38
N GLU A 264 26.18 -11.27 -15.58
CA GLU A 264 26.74 -10.39 -16.62
C GLU A 264 26.19 -8.96 -16.57
N PHE A 265 25.03 -8.78 -15.93
CA PHE A 265 24.30 -7.50 -15.84
C PHE A 265 24.33 -6.91 -14.43
N CYS A 266 23.62 -5.81 -14.19
CA CYS A 266 23.56 -5.16 -12.88
C CYS A 266 22.82 -6.00 -11.82
N GLY A 267 21.83 -6.78 -12.25
CA GLY A 267 21.02 -7.66 -11.42
C GLY A 267 20.39 -8.75 -12.28
N TRP A 268 19.83 -9.73 -11.60
CA TRP A 268 19.18 -10.86 -12.25
C TRP A 268 18.21 -11.56 -11.30
N SER A 269 17.08 -12.02 -11.82
CA SER A 269 16.08 -12.69 -11.01
C SER A 269 15.36 -13.78 -11.79
N TYR A 270 15.01 -14.85 -11.07
CA TYR A 270 14.04 -15.79 -11.60
C TYR A 270 12.64 -15.18 -11.61
N ILE A 271 11.85 -15.62 -12.58
CA ILE A 271 10.50 -15.12 -12.75
C ILE A 271 9.52 -16.02 -12.01
N GLY A 272 8.97 -15.54 -10.90
CA GLY A 272 7.86 -16.18 -10.18
C GLY A 272 8.14 -17.56 -9.54
N ARG A 273 9.41 -17.99 -9.42
CA ARG A 273 9.77 -19.32 -8.91
C ARG A 273 9.36 -19.53 -7.45
N GLU A 274 8.80 -20.70 -7.14
CA GLU A 274 8.42 -21.07 -5.76
C GLU A 274 9.59 -20.99 -4.76
N VAL A 275 10.80 -21.23 -5.25
CA VAL A 275 12.06 -20.89 -4.59
C VAL A 275 12.70 -19.81 -5.45
N GLY A 276 12.48 -18.56 -5.06
CA GLY A 276 12.95 -17.40 -5.81
C GLY A 276 14.42 -17.12 -5.58
N CYS A 277 15.03 -16.42 -6.52
CA CYS A 277 16.38 -15.89 -6.39
C CYS A 277 16.44 -14.51 -7.05
N ILE A 278 17.10 -13.57 -6.37
CA ILE A 278 17.61 -12.32 -6.92
C ILE A 278 19.13 -12.31 -6.68
N VAL A 279 19.90 -12.11 -7.74
CA VAL A 279 21.35 -11.89 -7.67
C VAL A 279 21.66 -10.47 -8.08
N LEU A 280 22.38 -9.75 -7.23
CA LEU A 280 22.84 -8.39 -7.51
C LEU A 280 24.32 -8.41 -7.85
N ASN A 281 24.71 -7.68 -8.92
CA ASN A 281 26.10 -7.60 -9.32
C ASN A 281 26.88 -6.64 -8.43
N THR A 282 27.48 -7.18 -7.37
CA THR A 282 28.24 -6.40 -6.39
C THR A 282 29.61 -5.94 -6.91
N ALA A 283 30.08 -6.52 -8.01
CA ALA A 283 31.29 -6.06 -8.70
C ALA A 283 31.02 -4.96 -9.73
N ALA A 284 29.75 -4.69 -10.06
CA ALA A 284 29.39 -3.62 -10.97
C ALA A 284 29.62 -2.23 -10.34
N ARG A 285 29.66 -1.18 -11.17
CA ARG A 285 29.75 0.20 -10.66
C ARG A 285 28.53 0.51 -9.78
N ARG A 286 28.69 1.35 -8.75
CA ARG A 286 27.60 1.80 -7.86
C ARG A 286 26.38 2.38 -8.60
N ALA A 287 26.54 2.83 -9.84
CA ALA A 287 25.44 3.29 -10.69
C ALA A 287 24.43 2.17 -11.05
N CYS A 288 24.81 0.89 -10.95
CA CYS A 288 23.91 -0.25 -11.14
C CYS A 288 22.96 -0.44 -9.95
N LEU A 289 23.50 -0.43 -8.74
CA LEU A 289 22.80 -0.84 -7.50
C LEU A 289 21.93 0.31 -6.98
N THR A 290 20.80 0.52 -7.65
CA THR A 290 19.84 1.59 -7.37
C THR A 290 18.49 1.03 -6.93
N PRO A 291 17.62 1.86 -6.35
CA PRO A 291 16.25 1.45 -6.06
C PRO A 291 15.52 0.90 -7.31
N SER A 292 15.70 1.53 -8.48
CA SER A 292 15.06 1.06 -9.71
C SER A 292 15.48 -0.36 -10.10
N LEU A 293 16.78 -0.68 -9.99
CA LEU A 293 17.26 -2.04 -10.24
C LEU A 293 16.61 -3.05 -9.28
N VAL A 294 16.64 -2.75 -7.97
CA VAL A 294 16.06 -3.64 -6.96
C VAL A 294 14.57 -3.87 -7.24
N MET A 295 13.83 -2.81 -7.60
CA MET A 295 12.44 -2.94 -7.98
C MET A 295 12.28 -3.84 -9.20
N HIS A 296 13.04 -3.62 -10.28
CA HIS A 296 13.02 -4.44 -11.49
C HIS A 296 13.18 -5.94 -11.17
N GLU A 297 14.20 -6.30 -10.39
CA GLU A 297 14.45 -7.70 -10.02
C GLU A 297 13.37 -8.25 -9.08
N VAL A 298 12.80 -7.44 -8.19
CA VAL A 298 11.64 -7.82 -7.38
C VAL A 298 10.43 -8.09 -8.28
N GLY A 299 10.19 -7.29 -9.32
CA GLY A 299 9.13 -7.53 -10.29
C GLY A 299 9.26 -8.91 -10.94
N HIS A 300 10.47 -9.28 -11.37
CA HIS A 300 10.74 -10.65 -11.82
C HIS A 300 10.44 -11.69 -10.75
N ALA A 301 10.98 -11.56 -9.54
CA ALA A 301 10.71 -12.50 -8.45
C ALA A 301 9.21 -12.67 -8.18
N LEU A 302 8.42 -11.61 -8.35
CA LEU A 302 6.95 -11.60 -8.20
C LEU A 302 6.19 -12.19 -9.40
N GLY A 303 6.87 -12.57 -10.48
CA GLY A 303 6.27 -13.25 -11.65
C GLY A 303 6.00 -12.34 -12.85
N PHE A 304 6.55 -11.12 -12.84
CA PHE A 304 6.43 -10.17 -13.95
C PHE A 304 7.63 -10.26 -14.88
N TYR A 305 7.43 -10.06 -16.16
CA TYR A 305 8.51 -9.89 -17.13
C TYR A 305 8.58 -8.40 -17.57
N HIS A 306 9.40 -8.10 -18.56
CA HIS A 306 9.66 -6.77 -19.05
C HIS A 306 8.58 -5.98 -19.84
N THR A 307 8.44 -4.68 -19.55
CA THR A 307 7.60 -3.77 -20.36
C THR A 307 8.24 -3.38 -21.69
N ASP A 308 7.44 -2.80 -22.61
CA ASP A 308 7.95 -2.19 -23.85
C ASP A 308 8.24 -0.68 -23.72
N ASP A 309 7.82 -0.04 -22.63
CA ASP A 309 8.00 1.41 -22.46
C ASP A 309 9.31 1.70 -21.71
N PRO A 310 10.28 2.40 -22.33
CA PRO A 310 11.57 2.72 -21.68
C PRO A 310 11.47 3.58 -20.43
N ARG A 311 10.28 4.12 -20.13
CA ARG A 311 10.03 4.90 -18.92
C ARG A 311 9.62 4.03 -17.73
N ASP A 312 9.15 2.81 -17.96
CA ASP A 312 8.73 1.88 -16.93
C ASP A 312 9.93 1.26 -16.19
N VAL A 313 9.70 0.78 -14.97
CA VAL A 313 10.74 0.11 -14.18
C VAL A 313 11.07 -1.25 -14.77
N MET A 314 10.07 -2.00 -15.22
CA MET A 314 10.24 -3.32 -15.81
C MET A 314 10.76 -3.27 -17.26
N HIS A 315 11.14 -2.13 -17.83
CA HIS A 315 11.73 -2.12 -19.18
C HIS A 315 13.07 -2.91 -19.21
N PRO A 316 13.38 -3.71 -20.26
CA PRO A 316 14.54 -4.61 -20.24
C PRO A 316 15.90 -3.91 -20.25
N THR A 317 15.93 -2.63 -20.62
CA THR A 317 17.16 -1.84 -20.69
C THR A 317 17.04 -0.51 -19.95
N GLY A 318 18.13 -0.08 -19.31
CA GLY A 318 18.20 1.15 -18.52
C GLY A 318 17.45 1.06 -17.19
N LEU A 319 17.72 1.98 -16.25
CA LEU A 319 17.15 1.94 -14.89
C LEU A 319 15.69 2.46 -14.81
N GLY A 320 14.94 2.39 -15.90
CA GLY A 320 13.64 3.02 -16.08
C GLY A 320 13.69 4.55 -16.02
N GLY A 321 12.74 5.21 -16.68
CA GLY A 321 12.57 6.67 -16.59
C GLY A 321 12.04 7.12 -15.21
N GLN A 322 11.43 6.20 -14.46
CA GLN A 322 10.89 6.42 -13.12
C GLN A 322 11.96 6.08 -12.08
N ARG A 323 12.42 7.07 -11.30
CA ARG A 323 13.46 6.91 -10.26
C ARG A 323 12.94 6.11 -9.05
N GLY A 324 12.83 4.80 -9.18
CA GLY A 324 12.43 3.90 -8.09
C GLY A 324 10.94 3.91 -7.76
N ARG A 325 10.08 4.01 -8.78
CA ARG A 325 8.62 3.84 -8.67
C ARG A 325 8.07 3.17 -9.92
N TYR A 326 7.17 2.20 -9.76
CA TYR A 326 6.48 1.62 -10.90
C TYR A 326 5.55 2.65 -11.56
N SER A 327 5.38 2.58 -12.87
CA SER A 327 4.37 3.41 -13.55
C SER A 327 2.96 3.02 -13.13
N ARG A 328 1.98 3.91 -13.33
CA ARG A 328 0.57 3.59 -12.99
C ARG A 328 0.07 2.37 -13.75
N LEU A 329 0.57 2.14 -14.96
CA LEU A 329 0.22 0.97 -15.76
C LEU A 329 0.76 -0.30 -15.11
N GLU A 330 2.06 -0.32 -14.76
CA GLU A 330 2.69 -1.42 -14.04
C GLU A 330 1.97 -1.74 -12.72
N GLN A 331 1.66 -0.73 -11.91
CA GLN A 331 0.95 -0.88 -10.64
C GLN A 331 -0.47 -1.45 -10.83
N SER A 332 -1.25 -0.87 -11.75
CA SER A 332 -2.63 -1.31 -12.00
C SER A 332 -2.70 -2.76 -12.48
N HIS A 333 -1.82 -3.13 -13.41
CA HIS A 333 -1.79 -4.47 -13.96
C HIS A 333 -1.26 -5.49 -12.95
N GLY A 334 -0.24 -5.13 -12.17
CA GLY A 334 0.26 -6.00 -11.12
C GLY A 334 -0.74 -6.23 -9.99
N ALA A 335 -1.40 -5.19 -9.53
CA ALA A 335 -2.45 -5.29 -8.53
C ALA A 335 -3.59 -6.21 -9.02
N PHE A 336 -4.07 -6.00 -10.25
CA PHE A 336 -5.10 -6.86 -10.84
C PHE A 336 -4.69 -8.33 -10.84
N ALA A 337 -3.47 -8.64 -11.27
CA ALA A 337 -3.06 -10.02 -11.39
C ALA A 337 -2.86 -10.72 -10.04
N TYR A 338 -2.49 -9.96 -9.00
CA TYR A 338 -2.45 -10.47 -7.62
C TYR A 338 -3.84 -10.67 -7.01
N THR A 339 -4.90 -10.04 -7.56
CA THR A 339 -6.29 -10.37 -7.18
C THR A 339 -6.81 -11.69 -7.73
N GLN A 340 -6.21 -12.22 -8.81
CA GLN A 340 -6.67 -13.46 -9.44
C GLN A 340 -6.32 -14.69 -8.57
N PRO A 341 -7.01 -15.84 -8.65
CA PRO A 341 -6.58 -17.06 -7.99
C PRO A 341 -5.27 -17.61 -8.56
N ARG A 342 -4.41 -18.20 -7.73
CA ARG A 342 -3.22 -18.93 -8.20
C ARG A 342 -3.65 -20.10 -9.09
N GLY A 343 -2.98 -20.27 -10.23
CA GLY A 343 -3.31 -21.34 -11.17
C GLY A 343 -4.59 -21.11 -11.97
N ALA A 344 -5.23 -19.93 -11.85
CA ALA A 344 -6.34 -19.58 -12.72
C ALA A 344 -5.88 -19.62 -14.18
N ARG A 345 -6.67 -20.29 -15.03
CA ARG A 345 -6.37 -20.35 -16.47
C ARG A 345 -6.79 -19.05 -17.11
N TYR A 346 -6.18 -18.75 -18.25
CA TYR A 346 -6.53 -17.56 -19.01
C TYR A 346 -8.05 -17.41 -19.23
N GLN A 347 -8.72 -18.51 -19.61
CA GLN A 347 -10.18 -18.54 -19.84
C GLN A 347 -11.04 -18.26 -18.60
N ASP A 348 -10.48 -18.42 -17.39
CA ASP A 348 -11.17 -18.26 -16.11
C ASP A 348 -10.97 -16.84 -15.52
N ILE A 349 -10.08 -16.04 -16.12
CA ILE A 349 -9.87 -14.64 -15.74
C ILE A 349 -11.07 -13.82 -16.21
N THR A 350 -11.69 -13.09 -15.29
CA THR A 350 -13.04 -12.53 -15.42
C THR A 350 -13.17 -11.40 -16.47
N LEU A 351 -12.06 -10.98 -17.09
CA LEU A 351 -11.99 -9.87 -18.03
C LEU A 351 -11.44 -10.34 -19.38
N ARG A 352 -12.30 -10.86 -20.26
CA ARG A 352 -11.93 -11.22 -21.64
C ARG A 352 -11.53 -10.01 -22.49
N GLU A 353 -12.08 -8.82 -22.23
CA GLU A 353 -11.73 -7.57 -22.93
C GLU A 353 -10.41 -6.93 -22.44
N PHE A 354 -9.92 -7.34 -21.27
CA PHE A 354 -8.59 -7.00 -20.76
C PHE A 354 -7.65 -8.22 -20.76
N GLY A 355 -8.06 -9.31 -21.43
CA GLY A 355 -7.37 -10.58 -21.43
C GLY A 355 -6.15 -10.59 -22.37
N PRO A 356 -5.07 -11.32 -22.04
CA PRO A 356 -3.85 -11.30 -22.84
C PRO A 356 -4.01 -11.67 -24.32
N VAL A 357 -3.28 -10.90 -25.14
CA VAL A 357 -2.98 -11.19 -26.55
C VAL A 357 -1.71 -12.05 -26.60
N PRO A 358 -1.59 -13.10 -27.43
CA PRO A 358 -0.41 -13.97 -27.48
C PRO A 358 0.89 -13.25 -27.93
N PRO A 359 2.06 -13.55 -27.34
CA PRO A 359 3.31 -12.85 -27.62
C PRO A 359 3.84 -12.87 -29.06
N SER A 360 4.40 -11.73 -29.46
CA SER A 360 5.15 -11.51 -30.70
C SER A 360 6.59 -12.07 -30.62
N GLY A 361 7.01 -12.67 -29.50
CA GLY A 361 8.35 -13.21 -29.28
C GLY A 361 8.38 -14.49 -28.43
N PHE A 362 9.48 -15.24 -28.54
CA PHE A 362 9.78 -16.50 -27.83
C PHE A 362 10.39 -16.19 -26.46
N LEU A 363 9.94 -16.85 -25.38
CA LEU A 363 10.60 -16.80 -24.09
C LEU A 363 11.05 -18.23 -23.71
N PRO A 364 12.36 -18.50 -23.56
CA PRO A 364 12.82 -19.82 -23.18
C PRO A 364 12.38 -20.23 -21.76
N PRO A 365 12.48 -21.53 -21.43
CA PRO A 365 12.08 -22.13 -20.15
C PRO A 365 12.92 -21.65 -18.95
N ASP A 366 14.12 -21.13 -19.23
CA ASP A 366 15.02 -20.44 -18.33
C ASP A 366 14.96 -18.93 -18.60
N ALA A 367 13.75 -18.39 -18.82
CA ALA A 367 13.58 -16.96 -19.05
C ALA A 367 13.99 -16.22 -17.78
N HIS A 368 15.18 -15.67 -17.84
CA HIS A 368 15.71 -14.79 -16.82
C HIS A 368 15.41 -13.36 -17.22
N GLY A 369 14.89 -12.62 -16.27
CA GLY A 369 14.85 -11.18 -16.34
C GLY A 369 16.10 -10.64 -15.68
N GLY A 370 16.68 -9.63 -16.29
CA GLY A 370 17.92 -9.03 -15.80
C GLY A 370 18.13 -7.74 -16.56
N LEU A 371 18.39 -6.67 -15.80
CA LEU A 371 18.44 -5.35 -16.39
C LEU A 371 19.80 -5.08 -17.06
N VAL A 372 19.78 -4.89 -18.38
CA VAL A 372 20.94 -4.37 -19.11
C VAL A 372 21.00 -2.86 -18.92
N VAL A 373 22.00 -2.35 -18.20
CA VAL A 373 22.25 -0.90 -18.13
C VAL A 373 23.25 -0.56 -19.22
N ASP A 374 22.78 0.14 -20.26
CA ASP A 374 23.67 0.70 -21.29
C ASP A 374 24.70 1.63 -20.61
N HIS A 375 25.97 1.46 -21.00
CA HIS A 375 27.14 2.16 -20.44
C HIS A 375 27.21 3.65 -20.76
#